data_AF-C6BNN2-F1
#
_entry.id   AF-C6BNN2-F1
#
_cell.length_a   1.000
_cell.length_b   1.000
_cell.length_c   1.000
_cell.angle_alpha   90.00
_cell.angle_beta   90.00
_cell.angle_gamma   90.00
#
_symmetry.space_group_name_H-M   'P 1'
#
loop_
_entity.id
_entity.type
_entity.pdbx_description
1 polymer ?
#
loop_
_entity_poly.entity_id
_entity_poly.type
_entity_poly.pdbx_seq_one_letter_code
_entity_poly.pdbx_strand_id
1 'polypeptide(L)'
;MSKAETRVLTAHVPVPLAEKVDQLADRLERSRGWIMKQALSAWIAQEEERDRLTREALADVDAGRVIGHQAVQAWADSLGAGEPVPR
;
A
#
# COMPACT_ATOMS: atom_id res chain seq x y z
N MET A 1 10.08 22.91 19.03
CA MET A 1 10.06 21.76 18.08
C MET A 1 11.04 22.08 16.98
N SER A 2 12.12 21.30 16.83
CA SER A 2 13.11 21.52 15.77
C SER A 2 12.42 21.37 14.41
N LYS A 3 12.65 22.34 13.52
CA LYS A 3 12.15 22.31 12.16
C LYS A 3 12.87 21.16 11.45
N ALA A 4 12.15 20.13 11.02
CA ALA A 4 12.74 19.01 10.30
C ALA A 4 13.52 19.54 9.08
N GLU A 5 14.74 19.02 8.87
CA GLU A 5 15.54 19.37 7.71
C GLU A 5 14.82 18.91 6.43
N THR A 6 14.74 19.79 5.44
CA THR A 6 14.08 19.50 4.16
C THR A 6 15.08 19.51 3.02
N ARG A 7 15.02 18.50 2.14
CA ARG A 7 15.79 18.43 0.90
C ARG A 7 14.87 18.62 -0.31
N VAL A 8 15.32 19.35 -1.33
CA VAL A 8 14.60 19.51 -2.59
C VAL A 8 14.85 18.32 -3.51
N LEU A 9 13.79 17.80 -4.11
CA LEU A 9 13.81 16.77 -5.15
C LEU A 9 13.16 17.35 -6.41
N THR A 10 13.81 17.18 -7.56
CA THR A 10 13.32 17.68 -8.85
C THR A 10 13.15 16.50 -9.81
N ALA A 11 11.97 16.39 -10.41
CA ALA A 11 11.66 15.36 -11.40
C ALA A 11 10.82 15.98 -12.52
N HIS A 12 11.09 15.58 -13.76
CA HIS A 12 10.22 15.88 -14.88
C HIS A 12 9.01 14.95 -14.83
N VAL A 13 7.82 15.53 -14.98
CA VAL A 13 6.56 14.78 -15.04
C VAL A 13 5.86 15.08 -16.37
N PRO A 14 5.10 14.13 -16.93
CA PRO A 14 4.27 14.42 -18.10
C PRO A 14 3.31 15.57 -17.83
N VAL A 15 3.11 16.46 -18.80
CA VAL A 15 2.19 17.61 -18.68
C VAL A 15 0.79 17.18 -18.23
N PRO A 16 0.16 16.11 -18.79
CA PRO A 16 -1.17 15.69 -18.34
C PRO A 16 -1.22 15.26 -16.87
N LEU A 17 -0.09 14.80 -16.30
CA LEU A 17 -0.02 14.46 -14.89
C LEU A 17 0.09 15.72 -14.02
N ALA A 18 0.89 16.71 -14.44
CA ALA A 18 0.98 17.99 -13.75
C ALA A 18 -0.39 18.70 -13.68
N GLU A 19 -1.13 18.70 -14.79
CA GLU A 19 -2.48 19.29 -14.85
C GLU A 19 -3.45 18.61 -13.87
N LYS A 20 -3.38 17.28 -13.72
CA LYS A 20 -4.18 16.54 -12.73
C LYS A 20 -3.81 16.93 -11.30
N VAL A 21 -2.52 17.16 -11.03
CA VAL A 21 -2.05 17.63 -9.71
C VAL A 21 -2.57 19.04 -9.43
N ASP A 22 -2.58 19.93 -10.43
CA ASP A 22 -3.14 21.27 -10.31
C ASP A 22 -4.65 21.21 -9.99
N GLN A 23 -5.43 20.41 -10.72
CA GLN A 23 -6.86 20.21 -10.46
C GLN A 23 -7.15 19.68 -9.06
N LEU A 24 -6.33 18.73 -8.57
CA LEU A 24 -6.47 18.19 -7.22
C LEU A 24 -6.10 19.22 -6.15
N ALA A 25 -5.05 20.01 -6.39
CA ALA A 25 -4.63 21.09 -5.51
C ALA A 25 -5.74 22.13 -5.36
N ASP A 26 -6.36 22.55 -6.47
CA ASP A 26 -7.47 23.49 -6.48
C ASP A 26 -8.70 22.93 -5.75
N ARG A 27 -9.11 21.69 -6.08
CA ARG A 27 -10.28 21.05 -5.47
C ARG A 27 -10.15 20.84 -3.97
N LEU A 28 -8.94 20.61 -3.48
CA LEU A 28 -8.66 20.35 -2.06
C LEU A 28 -8.22 21.60 -1.30
N GLU A 29 -8.09 22.75 -1.97
CA GLU A 29 -7.55 24.00 -1.41
C GLU A 29 -6.16 23.80 -0.79
N ARG A 30 -5.29 23.06 -1.48
CA ARG A 30 -3.93 22.74 -1.03
C ARG A 30 -2.90 23.17 -2.06
N SER A 31 -1.66 23.32 -1.62
CA SER A 31 -0.55 23.57 -2.55
C SER A 31 -0.17 22.29 -3.30
N ARG A 32 0.31 22.42 -4.53
CA ARG A 32 0.92 21.30 -5.28
C ARG A 32 1.97 20.57 -4.46
N GLY A 33 2.84 21.32 -3.78
CA GLY A 33 3.88 20.75 -2.93
C GLY A 33 3.32 19.89 -1.79
N TRP A 34 2.14 20.24 -1.25
CA TRP A 34 1.44 19.41 -0.28
C TRP A 34 0.92 18.12 -0.93
N ILE A 35 0.27 18.20 -2.09
CA ILE A 35 -0.20 17.03 -2.85
C ILE A 35 0.96 16.07 -3.15
N MET A 36 2.09 16.60 -3.63
CA MET A 36 3.28 15.80 -3.94
C MET A 36 3.86 15.13 -2.69
N LYS A 37 3.92 15.83 -1.55
CA LYS A 37 4.39 15.23 -0.28
C LYS A 37 3.48 14.10 0.17
N GLN A 38 2.17 14.28 0.10
CA GLN A 38 1.21 13.24 0.49
C GLN A 38 1.29 12.03 -0.44
N ALA A 39 1.31 12.25 -1.75
CA ALA A 39 1.41 11.17 -2.73
C ALA A 39 2.71 10.36 -2.56
N LEU A 40 3.85 11.04 -2.38
CA LEU A 40 5.13 10.37 -2.16
C LEU A 40 5.15 9.59 -0.85
N SER A 41 4.63 10.18 0.24
CA SER A 41 4.60 9.50 1.54
C SER A 41 3.70 8.26 1.51
N ALA A 42 2.53 8.36 0.88
CA ALA A 42 1.60 7.24 0.72
C ALA A 42 2.20 6.12 -0.14
N TRP A 43 2.89 6.49 -1.24
CA TRP A 43 3.54 5.52 -2.10
C TRP A 43 4.68 4.78 -1.40
N ILE A 44 5.55 5.48 -0.67
CA ILE A 44 6.63 4.84 0.09
C ILE A 44 6.07 3.89 1.14
N ALA A 45 5.06 4.32 1.91
CA ALA A 45 4.44 3.47 2.92
C ALA A 45 3.82 2.20 2.32
N GLN A 46 3.20 2.32 1.14
CA GLN A 46 2.66 1.16 0.43
C GLN A 46 3.75 0.19 -0.04
N GLU A 47 4.87 0.70 -0.55
CA GLU A 47 5.99 -0.12 -0.99
C GLU A 47 6.67 -0.84 0.18
N GLU A 48 6.87 -0.14 1.30
CA GLU A 48 7.42 -0.71 2.53
C GLU A 48 6.50 -1.79 3.11
N GLU A 49 5.19 -1.55 3.11
CA GLU A 49 4.21 -2.53 3.58
C GLU A 49 4.20 -3.79 2.70
N ARG A 50 4.23 -3.61 1.37
CA ARG A 50 4.29 -4.72 0.43
C ARG A 50 5.53 -5.58 0.64
N ASP A 51 6.67 -4.94 0.79
CA ASP A 51 7.94 -5.61 1.04
C ASP A 51 7.95 -6.31 2.41
N ARG A 52 7.44 -5.67 3.46
CA ARG A 52 7.28 -6.30 4.79
C ARG A 52 6.42 -7.57 4.72
N LEU A 53 5.22 -7.48 4.15
CA LEU A 53 4.30 -8.61 4.01
C LEU A 53 4.90 -9.75 3.19
N THR A 54 5.67 -9.43 2.14
CA THR A 54 6.36 -10.43 1.33
C THR A 54 7.41 -11.19 2.16
N ARG A 55 8.22 -10.48 2.95
CA ARG A 55 9.23 -11.11 3.81
C ARG A 55 8.61 -11.93 4.93
N GLU A 56 7.54 -11.42 5.55
CA GLU A 56 6.78 -12.15 6.56
C GLU A 56 6.22 -13.46 5.99
N ALA A 57 5.61 -13.41 4.81
CA ALA A 57 5.08 -14.60 4.14
C ALA A 57 6.18 -15.63 3.81
N LEU A 58 7.36 -15.19 3.35
CA LEU A 58 8.49 -16.09 3.13
C LEU A 58 8.98 -16.74 4.44
N ALA A 59 9.07 -15.97 5.52
CA ALA A 59 9.45 -16.49 6.83
C ALA A 59 8.42 -17.47 7.40
N ASP A 60 7.13 -17.29 7.09
CA ASP A 60 6.07 -18.24 7.45
C ASP A 60 6.23 -19.56 6.69
N VAL A 61 6.56 -19.50 5.40
CA VAL A 61 6.86 -20.70 4.59
C VAL A 61 8.08 -21.44 5.13
N ASP A 62 9.18 -20.74 5.38
CA ASP A 62 10.42 -21.34 5.90
C ASP A 62 10.22 -21.98 7.28
N ALA A 63 9.36 -21.39 8.11
CA ALA A 63 9.03 -21.93 9.43
C ALA A 63 7.91 -22.98 9.41
N GLY A 64 7.37 -23.33 8.24
CA GLY A 64 6.27 -24.29 8.09
C GLY A 64 4.93 -23.80 8.65
N ARG A 65 4.76 -22.50 8.88
CA ARG A 65 3.49 -21.85 9.29
C ARG A 65 2.55 -21.70 8.09
N VAL A 66 2.27 -22.80 7.41
CA VAL A 66 1.42 -22.86 6.22
C VAL A 66 0.16 -23.69 6.49
N ILE A 67 -0.94 -23.34 5.83
CA ILE A 67 -2.18 -24.12 5.88
C ILE A 67 -2.19 -25.08 4.69
N GLY A 68 -2.43 -26.37 4.96
CA GLY A 68 -2.50 -27.39 3.92
C GLY A 68 -3.62 -27.15 2.91
N HIS A 69 -3.36 -27.46 1.64
CA HIS A 69 -4.30 -27.20 0.54
C HIS A 69 -5.71 -27.77 0.78
N GLN A 70 -5.84 -28.99 1.32
CA GLN A 70 -7.13 -29.60 1.60
C GLN A 70 -7.94 -28.83 2.65
N ALA A 71 -7.29 -28.28 3.67
CA ALA A 71 -7.94 -27.46 4.70
C ALA A 71 -8.42 -26.12 4.10
N VAL A 72 -7.61 -25.52 3.21
CA VAL A 72 -8.01 -24.31 2.48
C VAL A 72 -9.21 -24.59 1.56
N GLN A 73 -9.24 -25.74 0.88
CA GLN A 73 -10.34 -26.15 0.01
C GLN A 73 -11.63 -26.35 0.80
N ALA A 74 -11.58 -27.13 1.89
CA ALA A 74 -12.74 -27.37 2.74
C ALA A 74 -13.31 -26.06 3.33
N TRP A 75 -12.43 -25.14 3.74
CA TRP A 75 -12.84 -23.79 4.17
C TRP A 75 -13.53 -23.03 3.04
N ALA A 76 -12.93 -22.99 1.84
CA ALA A 76 -13.49 -22.25 0.70
C ALA A 76 -14.88 -22.78 0.31
N ASP A 77 -15.06 -24.10 0.30
CA ASP A 77 -16.34 -24.76 0.00
C ASP A 77 -17.40 -24.45 1.06
N SER A 78 -17.00 -24.29 2.33
CA SER A 78 -17.90 -23.95 3.43
C SER A 78 -18.45 -22.52 3.38
N LEU A 79 -17.75 -21.58 2.73
CA LEU A 79 -18.20 -20.18 2.60
C LEU A 79 -19.51 -20.05 1.81
N GLY A 80 -19.76 -20.97 0.87
CA GLY A 80 -21.01 -21.02 0.09
C GLY A 80 -22.16 -21.74 0.81
N ALA A 81 -21.86 -22.50 1.88
CA ALA A 81 -22.81 -23.39 2.56
C ALA A 81 -23.42 -22.80 3.84
N GLY A 82 -22.97 -21.63 4.30
CA GLY A 82 -23.54 -20.92 5.46
C GLY A 82 -23.00 -21.33 6.83
N GLU A 83 -22.12 -22.35 6.88
CA GLU A 83 -21.41 -22.77 8.10
C GLU A 83 -19.89 -22.83 7.82
N PRO A 84 -19.17 -21.70 7.95
CA PRO A 84 -17.74 -21.68 7.66
C PRO A 84 -16.95 -22.47 8.70
N VAL A 85 -16.09 -23.39 8.23
CA VAL A 85 -15.18 -24.16 9.10
C VAL A 85 -14.00 -23.25 9.52
N PRO A 86 -13.56 -23.22 10.78
CA PRO A 86 -12.43 -22.38 11.20
C PRO A 86 -11.12 -22.79 10.53
N ARG A 87 -10.26 -21.81 10.23
CA ARG A 87 -8.91 -21.98 9.67
C ARG A 87 -7.86 -22.15 10.75
#